data_AF-A0A9E3ALP4-F1
#
_entry.id   AF-A0A9E3ALP4-F1
#
_cell.length_a   1.000
_cell.length_b   1.000
_cell.length_c   1.000
_cell.angle_alpha   90.00
_cell.angle_beta   90.00
_cell.angle_gamma   90.00
#
_symmetry.space_group_name_H-M   'P 1'
#
loop_
_entity.id
_entity.type
_entity.pdbx_description
1 polymer ?
#
loop_
_entity_poly.entity_id
_entity_poly.type
_entity_poly.pdbx_seq_one_letter_code
_entity_poly.pdbx_strand_id
1 'polypeptide(L)'
;GDPLYIKKAGYTTLLGVHGGVEGVDQTTQAKLELNMIMDAAKLGVADTYLYDLIDYASDPLGKTAADHYGLFTTSNTPKTVATAIHNLTTILSDTGAAAATFTPTPLGYAISGLPSTGSSYLLEKSSGVYDLVIWAEPSVWSAATHMAASAAAQSVVTVSLASSFAQASVYDPLLSSNAIATGTNINTIKVGVTDHPMIIQLSQFVQSIASFKAPGDTAVLTNAGSTPQSLAQAVTLSKAG
;
A
#
# COMPACT_ATOMS: atom_id res chain seq x y z
N GLY A 1 27.88 -7.53 4.30
CA GLY A 1 28.19 -7.00 2.97
C GLY A 1 27.72 -5.57 2.93
N ASP A 2 28.19 -4.80 1.95
CA ASP A 2 27.76 -3.41 1.77
C ASP A 2 26.27 -3.35 1.38
N PRO A 3 25.54 -2.27 1.76
CA PRO A 3 24.13 -2.10 1.40
C PRO A 3 23.93 -2.02 -0.13
N LEU A 4 22.82 -2.58 -0.60
CA LEU A 4 22.38 -2.50 -1.99
C LEU A 4 21.53 -1.24 -2.19
N TYR A 5 21.76 -0.52 -3.28
CA TYR A 5 21.01 0.69 -3.66
C TYR A 5 20.50 0.60 -5.09
N ILE A 6 19.23 0.94 -5.31
CA ILE A 6 18.66 1.11 -6.65
C ILE A 6 18.70 2.60 -6.99
N LYS A 7 19.66 3.01 -7.82
CA LYS A 7 19.91 4.43 -8.12
C LYS A 7 18.92 5.06 -9.11
N LYS A 8 18.15 4.24 -9.82
CA LYS A 8 17.19 4.68 -10.82
C LYS A 8 16.21 3.53 -11.10
N ALA A 9 14.92 3.75 -10.89
CA ALA A 9 13.88 2.84 -11.36
C ALA A 9 12.55 3.58 -11.54
N GLY A 10 11.70 3.11 -12.46
CA GLY A 10 10.42 3.74 -12.76
C GLY A 10 9.85 3.26 -14.09
N TYR A 11 8.62 3.67 -14.37
CA TYR A 11 7.91 3.32 -15.60
C TYR A 11 7.44 4.58 -16.31
N THR A 12 7.66 4.65 -17.63
CA THR A 12 7.23 5.81 -18.43
C THR A 12 5.74 5.73 -18.74
N THR A 13 5.07 6.89 -18.80
CA THR A 13 3.67 6.98 -19.21
C THR A 13 3.46 7.34 -20.68
N LEU A 14 4.53 7.35 -21.48
CA LEU A 14 4.41 7.51 -22.93
C LEU A 14 3.96 6.21 -23.58
N LEU A 15 2.68 6.09 -23.92
CA LEU A 15 2.10 4.87 -24.49
C LEU A 15 2.79 4.42 -25.78
N GLY A 16 2.94 3.11 -25.92
CA GLY A 16 3.64 2.47 -27.03
C GLY A 16 5.12 2.22 -26.76
N VAL A 17 5.81 1.67 -27.76
CA VAL A 17 7.25 1.38 -27.68
C VAL A 17 8.04 2.57 -28.22
N HIS A 18 8.82 3.22 -27.36
CA HIS A 18 9.68 4.35 -27.72
C HIS A 18 11.10 4.10 -27.21
N GLY A 19 12.08 4.12 -28.10
CA GLY A 19 13.48 3.83 -27.73
C GLY A 19 13.69 2.42 -27.13
N GLY A 20 12.81 1.47 -27.47
CA GLY A 20 12.85 0.10 -26.93
C GLY A 20 12.20 -0.07 -25.55
N VAL A 21 11.57 0.98 -25.01
CA VAL A 21 10.82 0.94 -23.75
C VAL A 21 9.33 1.02 -24.05
N GLU A 22 8.55 0.10 -23.47
CA GLU A 22 7.08 0.17 -23.47
C GLU A 22 6.62 1.07 -22.33
N GLY A 23 5.82 2.09 -22.66
CA GLY A 23 5.13 2.89 -21.65
C GLY A 23 3.75 2.36 -21.30
N VAL A 24 3.28 2.76 -20.11
CA VAL A 24 2.01 2.30 -19.52
C VAL A 24 1.10 3.47 -19.16
N ASP A 25 -0.17 3.24 -18.87
CA ASP A 25 -1.01 4.32 -18.33
C ASP A 25 -0.61 4.69 -16.88
N GLN A 26 -1.08 5.85 -16.39
CA GLN A 26 -0.70 6.33 -15.06
C GLN A 26 -1.14 5.40 -13.91
N THR A 27 -2.24 4.67 -14.09
CA THR A 27 -2.72 3.74 -13.05
C THR A 27 -1.80 2.52 -12.99
N THR A 28 -1.38 2.01 -14.14
CA THR A 28 -0.43 0.91 -14.27
C THR A 28 0.96 1.31 -13.79
N GLN A 29 1.41 2.55 -14.10
CA GLN A 29 2.63 3.12 -13.52
C GLN A 29 2.60 3.06 -11.99
N ALA A 30 1.49 3.51 -11.38
CA ALA A 30 1.33 3.49 -9.93
C ALA A 30 1.41 2.08 -9.35
N LYS A 31 0.71 1.11 -9.93
CA LYS A 31 0.73 -0.30 -9.48
C LYS A 31 2.15 -0.88 -9.54
N LEU A 32 2.82 -0.71 -10.68
CA LEU A 32 4.16 -1.25 -10.91
C LEU A 32 5.21 -0.62 -10.00
N GLU A 33 5.14 0.70 -9.76
CA GLU A 33 6.09 1.35 -8.86
C GLU A 33 5.84 1.02 -7.39
N LEU A 34 4.58 0.88 -6.94
CA LEU A 34 4.29 0.39 -5.60
C LEU A 34 4.82 -1.04 -5.38
N ASN A 35 4.61 -1.94 -6.34
CA ASN A 35 5.15 -3.31 -6.27
C ASN A 35 6.68 -3.31 -6.22
N MET A 36 7.32 -2.54 -7.12
CA MET A 36 8.77 -2.40 -7.16
C MET A 36 9.37 -1.88 -5.84
N ILE A 37 8.72 -0.90 -5.19
CA ILE A 37 9.16 -0.39 -3.88
C ILE A 37 9.10 -1.51 -2.83
N MET A 38 8.03 -2.30 -2.82
CA MET A 38 7.86 -3.39 -1.86
C MET A 38 8.80 -4.57 -2.11
N ASP A 39 9.08 -4.89 -3.38
CA ASP A 39 10.08 -5.89 -3.76
C ASP A 39 11.49 -5.46 -3.35
N ALA A 40 11.84 -4.20 -3.62
CA ALA A 40 13.14 -3.65 -3.21
C ALA A 40 13.30 -3.71 -1.69
N ALA A 41 12.28 -3.28 -0.94
CA ALA A 41 12.29 -3.37 0.53
C ALA A 41 12.46 -4.82 1.01
N LYS A 42 11.73 -5.77 0.42
CA LYS A 42 11.81 -7.19 0.75
C LYS A 42 13.18 -7.81 0.44
N LEU A 43 13.84 -7.35 -0.62
CA LEU A 43 15.19 -7.76 -0.98
C LEU A 43 16.28 -7.11 -0.11
N GLY A 44 15.92 -6.24 0.83
CA GLY A 44 16.86 -5.55 1.71
C GLY A 44 17.63 -4.42 1.00
N VAL A 45 17.07 -3.86 -0.08
CA VAL A 45 17.59 -2.64 -0.70
C VAL A 45 17.45 -1.50 0.31
N ALA A 46 18.56 -0.82 0.59
CA ALA A 46 18.60 0.25 1.57
C ALA A 46 17.84 1.49 1.09
N ASP A 47 18.09 1.91 -0.16
CA ASP A 47 17.37 3.02 -0.79
C ASP A 47 17.01 2.71 -2.25
N THR A 48 15.81 3.13 -2.63
CA THR A 48 15.30 3.08 -4.01
C THR A 48 15.01 4.50 -4.48
N TYR A 49 15.71 4.95 -5.51
CA TYR A 49 15.55 6.27 -6.11
C TYR A 49 14.66 6.17 -7.35
N LEU A 50 13.46 6.76 -7.25
CA LEU A 50 12.47 6.78 -8.32
C LEU A 50 12.83 7.79 -9.40
N TYR A 51 12.73 7.35 -10.65
CA TYR A 51 13.00 8.13 -11.84
C TYR A 51 11.69 8.39 -12.57
N ASP A 52 11.22 9.63 -12.72
CA ASP A 52 11.78 10.89 -12.22
C ASP A 52 10.80 11.61 -11.32
N LEU A 53 11.25 12.63 -10.57
CA LEU A 53 10.33 13.43 -9.77
C LEU A 53 9.29 14.14 -10.68
N ILE A 54 9.73 14.81 -11.74
CA ILE A 54 8.86 15.58 -12.65
C ILE A 54 9.15 15.13 -14.09
N ASP A 55 8.10 15.03 -14.91
CA ASP A 55 8.20 14.85 -16.37
C ASP A 55 9.15 15.93 -16.95
N TYR A 56 10.19 15.51 -17.67
CA TYR A 56 11.36 16.37 -17.95
C TYR A 56 11.03 17.56 -18.86
N ALA A 57 10.26 17.34 -19.91
CA ALA A 57 9.95 18.35 -20.91
C ALA A 57 8.57 18.14 -21.54
N SER A 58 8.06 19.19 -22.19
CA SER A 58 6.88 19.04 -23.06
C SER A 58 7.26 18.24 -24.30
N ASP A 59 6.56 17.14 -24.53
CA ASP A 59 6.75 16.25 -25.68
C ASP A 59 5.44 16.15 -26.49
N PRO A 60 5.05 17.20 -27.21
CA PRO A 60 3.79 17.24 -27.95
C PRO A 60 3.73 16.25 -29.12
N LEU A 61 4.89 15.71 -29.52
CA LEU A 61 4.98 14.72 -30.60
C LEU A 61 5.01 13.28 -30.08
N GLY A 62 5.09 13.07 -28.75
CA GLY A 62 5.08 11.77 -28.10
C GLY A 62 6.22 10.87 -28.57
N LYS A 63 7.46 11.36 -28.58
CA LYS A 63 8.62 10.64 -29.10
C LYS A 63 9.67 10.29 -28.05
N THR A 64 9.61 10.91 -26.87
CA THR A 64 10.71 10.87 -25.91
C THR A 64 10.25 10.24 -24.61
N ALA A 65 10.34 8.91 -24.50
CA ALA A 65 9.93 8.19 -23.28
C ALA A 65 10.54 8.76 -21.98
N ALA A 66 11.78 9.26 -22.05
CA ALA A 66 12.48 9.90 -20.93
C ALA A 66 11.72 11.09 -20.34
N ASP A 67 10.88 11.77 -21.13
CA ASP A 67 10.13 12.94 -20.71
C ASP A 67 8.85 12.60 -19.92
N HIS A 68 8.48 11.31 -19.79
CA HIS A 68 7.20 10.88 -19.22
C HIS A 68 7.34 9.92 -18.03
N TYR A 69 8.51 9.84 -17.42
CA TYR A 69 8.78 9.03 -16.21
C TYR A 69 8.37 9.72 -14.91
N GLY A 70 7.96 10.99 -14.95
CA GLY A 70 7.69 11.80 -13.78
C GLY A 70 6.67 11.16 -12.84
N LEU A 71 6.84 11.39 -11.54
CA LEU A 71 5.78 11.25 -10.54
C LEU A 71 4.78 12.43 -10.68
N PHE A 72 5.27 13.57 -11.15
CA PHE A 72 4.50 14.78 -11.43
C PHE A 72 4.60 15.14 -12.91
N THR A 73 3.57 15.78 -13.45
CA THR A 73 3.62 16.37 -14.81
C THR A 73 4.57 17.57 -14.86
N THR A 74 4.92 18.03 -16.07
CA THR A 74 5.70 19.27 -16.30
C THR A 74 5.09 20.52 -15.65
N SER A 75 3.80 20.48 -15.29
CA SER A 75 3.08 21.55 -14.59
C SER A 75 2.98 21.32 -13.07
N ASN A 76 3.81 20.44 -12.49
CA ASN A 76 3.80 20.05 -11.08
C ASN A 76 2.48 19.46 -10.58
N THR A 77 1.65 18.92 -11.47
CA THR A 77 0.44 18.21 -11.08
C THR A 77 0.80 16.77 -10.74
N PRO A 78 0.40 16.22 -9.58
CA PRO A 78 0.69 14.84 -9.24
C PRO A 78 0.02 13.88 -10.23
N LYS A 79 0.78 12.92 -10.76
CA LYS A 79 0.22 11.75 -11.46
C LYS A 79 -0.30 10.76 -10.41
N THR A 80 -1.06 9.75 -10.85
CA THR A 80 -1.59 8.71 -9.95
C THR A 80 -0.51 8.10 -9.06
N VAL A 81 0.70 7.89 -9.60
CA VAL A 81 1.83 7.30 -8.86
C VAL A 81 2.33 8.19 -7.72
N ALA A 82 2.38 9.51 -7.87
CA ALA A 82 2.77 10.43 -6.80
C ALA A 82 1.82 10.33 -5.60
N THR A 83 0.51 10.34 -5.88
CA THR A 83 -0.53 10.19 -4.86
C THR A 83 -0.43 8.82 -4.18
N ALA A 84 -0.24 7.75 -4.96
CA ALA A 84 -0.15 6.40 -4.43
C ALA A 84 1.08 6.19 -3.52
N ILE A 85 2.25 6.70 -3.93
CA ILE A 85 3.47 6.67 -3.11
C ILE A 85 3.30 7.53 -1.85
N HIS A 86 2.68 8.71 -1.95
CA HIS A 86 2.37 9.52 -0.79
C HIS A 86 1.50 8.76 0.21
N ASN A 87 0.45 8.06 -0.26
CA ASN A 87 -0.42 7.25 0.59
C ASN A 87 0.37 6.11 1.26
N LEU A 88 1.11 5.31 0.48
CA LEU A 88 1.94 4.20 0.97
C LEU A 88 2.89 4.67 2.07
N THR A 89 3.68 5.70 1.79
CA THR A 89 4.68 6.23 2.73
C THR A 89 4.03 6.88 3.96
N THR A 90 2.87 7.54 3.80
CA THR A 90 2.12 8.08 4.94
C THR A 90 1.64 6.98 5.87
N ILE A 91 1.09 5.89 5.31
CA ILE A 91 0.60 4.75 6.10
C ILE A 91 1.76 4.06 6.82
N LEU A 92 2.88 3.81 6.14
CA LEU A 92 4.02 3.06 6.66
C LEU A 92 4.99 3.89 7.53
N SER A 93 4.86 5.22 7.54
CA SER A 93 5.79 6.10 8.24
C SER A 93 5.91 5.77 9.73
N ASP A 94 7.15 5.64 10.21
CA ASP A 94 7.49 5.59 11.63
C ASP A 94 8.16 6.90 12.03
N THR A 95 7.39 7.75 12.69
CA THR A 95 7.83 9.07 13.17
C THR A 95 8.29 9.06 14.62
N GLY A 96 8.32 7.89 15.27
CA GLY A 96 8.74 7.76 16.65
C GLY A 96 10.22 8.08 16.83
N ALA A 97 10.58 8.66 17.98
CA ALA A 97 11.97 9.05 18.26
C ALA A 97 12.97 7.87 18.21
N ALA A 98 12.48 6.63 18.39
CA ALA A 98 13.28 5.43 18.35
C ALA A 98 13.30 4.72 16.98
N ALA A 99 12.64 5.26 15.94
CA ALA A 99 12.46 4.63 14.62
C ALA A 99 13.76 4.10 13.99
N ALA A 100 14.87 4.82 14.17
CA ALA A 100 16.18 4.44 13.62
C ALA A 100 16.98 3.47 14.51
N THR A 101 16.55 3.21 15.74
CA THR A 101 17.36 2.54 16.77
C THR A 101 16.69 1.33 17.42
N PHE A 102 15.37 1.19 17.29
CA PHE A 102 14.67 0.06 17.87
C PHE A 102 14.94 -1.22 17.05
N THR A 103 14.82 -2.37 17.70
CA THR A 103 14.91 -3.67 17.05
C THR A 103 13.51 -4.22 16.88
N PRO A 104 13.06 -4.52 15.66
CA PRO A 104 11.78 -5.17 15.44
C PRO A 104 11.70 -6.53 16.13
N THR A 105 10.51 -6.84 16.62
CA THR A 105 10.12 -8.08 17.26
C THR A 105 9.32 -8.93 16.27
N PRO A 106 9.51 -10.27 16.28
CA PRO A 106 8.74 -11.13 15.38
C PRO A 106 7.24 -11.13 15.70
N LEU A 107 6.41 -11.07 14.66
CA LEU A 107 4.96 -11.31 14.77
C LEU A 107 4.65 -12.77 14.40
N GLY A 108 3.87 -13.47 15.23
CA GLY A 108 3.32 -14.77 14.89
C GLY A 108 2.07 -14.64 14.01
N TYR A 109 2.17 -15.00 12.73
CA TYR A 109 1.04 -15.01 11.78
C TYR A 109 1.21 -16.08 10.71
N ALA A 110 0.10 -16.41 10.04
CA ALA A 110 0.07 -17.26 8.85
C ALA A 110 -0.76 -16.60 7.76
N ILE A 111 -0.32 -16.73 6.50
CA ILE A 111 -1.02 -16.25 5.31
C ILE A 111 -1.49 -17.46 4.51
N SER A 112 -2.76 -17.44 4.09
CA SER A 112 -3.34 -18.42 3.18
C SER A 112 -4.13 -17.75 2.06
N GLY A 113 -4.29 -18.42 0.93
CA GLY A 113 -4.99 -17.87 -0.24
C GLY A 113 -4.18 -16.86 -1.06
N LEU A 114 -2.88 -16.72 -0.78
CA LEU A 114 -1.98 -15.87 -1.56
C LEU A 114 -1.75 -16.51 -2.96
N PRO A 115 -1.89 -15.77 -4.07
CA PRO A 115 -1.66 -16.31 -5.41
C PRO A 115 -0.17 -16.61 -5.65
N SER A 116 0.13 -17.34 -6.72
CA SER A 116 1.53 -17.69 -7.08
C SER A 116 2.42 -16.49 -7.40
N THR A 117 1.84 -15.38 -7.81
CA THR A 117 2.51 -14.09 -8.02
C THR A 117 2.50 -13.22 -6.77
N GLY A 118 2.07 -13.77 -5.64
CA GLY A 118 1.87 -13.03 -4.41
C GLY A 118 3.10 -12.99 -3.52
N SER A 119 3.21 -11.90 -2.76
CA SER A 119 4.30 -11.67 -1.83
C SER A 119 3.80 -10.90 -0.61
N SER A 120 4.57 -10.95 0.46
CA SER A 120 4.32 -10.21 1.69
C SER A 120 5.62 -9.73 2.34
N TYR A 121 5.49 -8.68 3.15
CA TYR A 121 6.57 -8.09 3.93
C TYR A 121 6.02 -7.51 5.24
N LEU A 122 6.66 -7.87 6.36
CA LEU A 122 6.28 -7.40 7.69
C LEU A 122 7.21 -6.26 8.12
N LEU A 123 6.60 -5.15 8.55
CA LEU A 123 7.27 -4.07 9.24
C LEU A 123 6.72 -3.96 10.67
N GLU A 124 7.55 -3.46 11.56
CA GLU A 124 7.11 -2.94 12.86
C GLU A 124 7.51 -1.47 12.91
N LYS A 125 6.71 -0.64 13.58
CA LYS A 125 7.05 0.72 13.95
C LYS A 125 7.58 0.75 15.37
N SER A 126 8.39 1.75 15.70
CA SER A 126 8.93 1.97 17.05
C SER A 126 7.86 2.13 18.14
N SER A 127 6.61 2.35 17.77
CA SER A 127 5.43 2.35 18.66
C SER A 127 4.89 0.95 19.01
N GLY A 128 5.40 -0.13 18.41
CA GLY A 128 4.89 -1.50 18.53
C GLY A 128 3.69 -1.82 17.63
N VAL A 129 3.38 -0.93 16.68
CA VAL A 129 2.40 -1.18 15.61
C VAL A 129 3.06 -1.99 14.51
N TYR A 130 2.41 -3.05 14.04
CA TYR A 130 2.88 -3.81 12.88
C TYR A 130 2.15 -3.37 11.61
N ASP A 131 2.87 -3.30 10.49
CA ASP A 131 2.31 -3.19 9.16
C ASP A 131 2.70 -4.45 8.36
N LEU A 132 1.71 -5.27 8.03
CA LEU A 132 1.88 -6.40 7.11
C LEU A 132 1.42 -5.98 5.72
N VAL A 133 2.38 -5.81 4.81
CA VAL A 133 2.10 -5.50 3.40
C VAL A 133 1.95 -6.81 2.62
N ILE A 134 0.91 -6.91 1.81
CA ILE A 134 0.59 -8.08 0.98
C ILE A 134 0.24 -7.60 -0.43
N TRP A 135 0.87 -8.16 -1.45
CA TRP A 135 0.64 -7.79 -2.84
C TRP A 135 0.66 -9.02 -3.75
N ALA A 136 0.26 -8.81 -5.00
CA ALA A 136 0.42 -9.78 -6.07
C ALA A 136 0.80 -9.07 -7.36
N GLU A 137 1.52 -9.78 -8.22
CA GLU A 137 2.07 -9.22 -9.46
C GLU A 137 1.60 -10.00 -10.70
N PRO A 138 0.30 -10.04 -10.99
CA PRO A 138 -0.18 -10.55 -12.27
C PRO A 138 0.24 -9.60 -13.40
N SER A 139 0.10 -10.05 -14.66
CA SER A 139 0.26 -9.16 -15.81
C SER A 139 -0.80 -8.05 -15.78
N VAL A 140 -0.37 -6.81 -15.58
CA VAL A 140 -1.25 -5.62 -15.52
C VAL A 140 -1.28 -4.80 -16.81
N TRP A 141 -0.41 -5.12 -17.77
CA TRP A 141 -0.30 -4.42 -19.05
C TRP A 141 -0.25 -5.40 -20.21
N SER A 142 -0.84 -5.03 -21.34
CA SER A 142 -0.74 -5.75 -22.61
C SER A 142 0.06 -4.91 -23.60
N ALA A 143 1.32 -5.28 -23.82
CA ALA A 143 2.18 -4.64 -24.81
C ALA A 143 1.70 -4.86 -26.26
N ALA A 144 0.87 -5.88 -26.51
CA ALA A 144 0.30 -6.13 -27.84
C ALA A 144 -0.80 -5.11 -28.21
N THR A 145 -1.51 -4.59 -27.20
CA THR A 145 -2.61 -3.64 -27.39
C THR A 145 -2.29 -2.25 -26.87
N HIS A 146 -1.17 -2.08 -26.17
CA HIS A 146 -0.79 -0.85 -25.45
C HIS A 146 -1.90 -0.37 -24.51
N MET A 147 -2.48 -1.31 -23.77
CA MET A 147 -3.58 -1.05 -22.85
C MET A 147 -3.39 -1.84 -21.55
N ALA A 148 -4.00 -1.34 -20.48
CA ALA A 148 -4.13 -2.08 -19.24
C ALA A 148 -4.73 -3.46 -19.52
N ALA A 149 -4.16 -4.48 -18.89
CA ALA A 149 -4.76 -5.79 -18.90
C ALA A 149 -6.13 -5.74 -18.20
N SER A 150 -7.00 -6.69 -18.51
CA SER A 150 -8.23 -6.88 -17.73
C SER A 150 -7.87 -7.01 -16.25
N ALA A 151 -8.61 -6.34 -15.37
CA ALA A 151 -8.38 -6.40 -13.93
C ALA A 151 -8.20 -7.85 -13.49
N ALA A 152 -7.09 -8.12 -12.80
CA ALA A 152 -6.80 -9.45 -12.31
C ALA A 152 -7.91 -9.92 -11.36
N ALA A 153 -8.22 -11.22 -11.38
CA ALA A 153 -9.18 -11.79 -10.45
C ALA A 153 -8.68 -11.55 -9.01
N GLN A 154 -9.57 -11.01 -8.17
CA GLN A 154 -9.24 -10.77 -6.77
C GLN A 154 -9.04 -12.11 -6.05
N SER A 155 -7.86 -12.26 -5.45
CA SER A 155 -7.55 -13.37 -4.54
C SER A 155 -7.94 -12.98 -3.13
N VAL A 156 -8.75 -13.82 -2.46
CA VAL A 156 -9.09 -13.61 -1.05
C VAL A 156 -7.97 -14.19 -0.19
N VAL A 157 -7.14 -13.31 0.35
CA VAL A 157 -6.03 -13.67 1.23
C VAL A 157 -6.50 -13.61 2.68
N THR A 158 -6.27 -14.68 3.43
CA THR A 158 -6.59 -14.75 4.86
C THR A 158 -5.31 -14.70 5.69
N VAL A 159 -5.23 -13.74 6.59
CA VAL A 159 -4.16 -13.60 7.59
C VAL A 159 -4.70 -14.04 8.94
N SER A 160 -4.09 -15.10 9.50
CA SER A 160 -4.39 -15.60 10.84
C SER A 160 -3.27 -15.19 11.80
N LEU A 161 -3.61 -14.48 12.87
CA LEU A 161 -2.69 -13.99 13.88
C LEU A 161 -2.65 -14.96 15.06
N ALA A 162 -1.46 -15.19 15.62
CA ALA A 162 -1.28 -16.06 16.78
C ALA A 162 -1.96 -15.50 18.05
N SER A 163 -2.17 -14.19 18.10
CA SER A 163 -2.83 -13.47 19.19
C SER A 163 -3.84 -12.46 18.62
N SER A 164 -4.87 -12.12 19.40
CA SER A 164 -5.77 -11.02 19.04
C SER A 164 -5.09 -9.66 19.20
N PHE A 165 -5.40 -8.74 18.30
CA PHE A 165 -5.01 -7.34 18.38
C PHE A 165 -6.21 -6.47 18.74
N ALA A 166 -5.97 -5.43 19.53
CA ALA A 166 -7.02 -4.50 19.95
C ALA A 166 -7.66 -3.78 18.74
N GLN A 167 -6.86 -3.46 17.72
CA GLN A 167 -7.31 -2.84 16.48
C GLN A 167 -6.54 -3.39 15.27
N ALA A 168 -7.28 -3.57 14.17
CA ALA A 168 -6.73 -3.82 12.85
C ALA A 168 -7.33 -2.83 11.84
N SER A 169 -6.52 -2.35 10.91
CA SER A 169 -6.93 -1.46 9.81
C SER A 169 -6.37 -1.98 8.50
N VAL A 170 -7.17 -1.97 7.44
CA VAL A 170 -6.75 -2.33 6.08
C VAL A 170 -6.71 -1.07 5.22
N TYR A 171 -5.65 -0.91 4.45
CA TYR A 171 -5.45 0.23 3.55
C TYR A 171 -5.17 -0.22 2.13
N ASP A 172 -5.67 0.57 1.19
CA ASP A 172 -5.31 0.53 -0.21
C ASP A 172 -4.62 1.86 -0.56
N PRO A 173 -3.27 1.87 -0.69
CA PRO A 173 -2.52 3.08 -0.99
C PRO A 173 -2.78 3.61 -2.41
N LEU A 174 -3.31 2.81 -3.34
CA LEU A 174 -3.71 3.29 -4.65
C LEU A 174 -4.96 4.19 -4.56
N LEU A 175 -5.83 3.96 -3.57
CA LEU A 175 -7.03 4.76 -3.33
C LEU A 175 -6.79 5.98 -2.43
N SER A 176 -6.26 5.77 -1.21
CA SER A 176 -6.03 6.85 -0.25
C SER A 176 -5.12 6.42 0.91
N SER A 177 -4.75 7.36 1.77
CA SER A 177 -4.11 7.06 3.07
C SER A 177 -5.11 6.69 4.18
N ASN A 178 -6.41 6.64 3.90
CA ASN A 178 -7.44 6.24 4.86
C ASN A 178 -7.67 4.73 4.87
N ALA A 179 -8.05 4.19 6.03
CA ALA A 179 -8.42 2.79 6.13
C ALA A 179 -9.71 2.51 5.35
N ILE A 180 -9.70 1.45 4.54
CA ILE A 180 -10.88 0.95 3.82
C ILE A 180 -11.71 -0.02 4.67
N ALA A 181 -11.10 -0.59 5.72
CA ALA A 181 -11.78 -1.38 6.72
C ALA A 181 -11.05 -1.32 8.06
N THR A 182 -11.81 -1.44 9.15
CA THR A 182 -11.26 -1.51 10.51
C THR A 182 -12.03 -2.53 11.34
N GLY A 183 -11.35 -3.08 12.35
CA GLY A 183 -11.95 -4.01 13.30
C GLY A 183 -11.23 -3.96 14.65
N THR A 184 -11.89 -4.48 15.67
CA THR A 184 -11.34 -4.57 17.04
C THR A 184 -11.36 -6.01 17.54
N ASN A 185 -10.45 -6.33 18.45
CA ASN A 185 -10.28 -7.70 18.98
C ASN A 185 -10.11 -8.76 17.88
N ILE A 186 -9.36 -8.41 16.84
CA ILE A 186 -9.22 -9.20 15.62
C ILE A 186 -8.04 -10.15 15.74
N ASN A 187 -8.22 -11.41 15.35
CA ASN A 187 -7.14 -12.38 15.14
C ASN A 187 -7.14 -12.96 13.72
N THR A 188 -8.11 -12.59 12.87
CA THR A 188 -8.21 -13.05 11.49
C THR A 188 -8.64 -11.90 10.60
N ILE A 189 -7.86 -11.62 9.56
CA ILE A 189 -8.14 -10.59 8.55
C ILE A 189 -8.31 -11.26 7.20
N LYS A 190 -9.32 -10.86 6.44
CA LYS A 190 -9.44 -11.20 5.02
C LYS A 190 -9.23 -9.95 4.19
N VAL A 191 -8.32 -10.02 3.23
CA VAL A 191 -7.99 -8.92 2.32
C VAL A 191 -8.10 -9.41 0.88
N GLY A 192 -8.76 -8.63 0.04
CA GLY A 192 -8.78 -8.87 -1.40
C GLY A 192 -7.48 -8.33 -2.00
N VAL A 193 -6.71 -9.18 -2.67
CA VAL A 193 -5.46 -8.81 -3.33
C VAL A 193 -5.60 -9.03 -4.82
N THR A 194 -5.29 -8.00 -5.61
CA THR A 194 -5.36 -8.04 -7.07
C THR A 194 -3.96 -7.94 -7.67
N ASP A 195 -3.37 -6.74 -7.63
CA ASP A 195 -2.26 -6.37 -8.50
C ASP A 195 -1.33 -5.27 -7.94
N HIS A 196 -1.54 -4.87 -6.69
CA HIS A 196 -0.74 -3.85 -6.00
C HIS A 196 -0.73 -4.11 -4.48
N PRO A 197 0.11 -3.39 -3.71
CA PRO A 197 0.23 -3.60 -2.28
C PRO A 197 -0.97 -3.13 -1.48
N MET A 198 -1.46 -4.03 -0.64
CA MET A 198 -2.43 -3.79 0.43
C MET A 198 -1.70 -3.80 1.78
N ILE A 199 -2.14 -2.97 2.73
CA ILE A 199 -1.48 -2.85 4.04
C ILE A 199 -2.47 -3.24 5.13
N ILE A 200 -2.07 -4.16 6.00
CA ILE A 200 -2.79 -4.51 7.23
C ILE A 200 -1.99 -3.96 8.40
N GLN A 201 -2.51 -2.92 9.05
CA GLN A 201 -1.94 -2.35 10.26
C GLN A 201 -2.56 -2.99 11.49
N LEU A 202 -1.74 -3.37 12.46
CA LEU A 202 -2.13 -4.08 13.68
C LEU A 202 -1.62 -3.33 14.91
N SER A 203 -2.52 -2.99 15.82
CA SER A 203 -2.21 -2.23 17.03
C SER A 203 -2.74 -2.91 18.28
N GLN A 204 -1.93 -2.94 19.34
CA GLN A 204 -2.33 -3.38 20.68
C GLN A 204 -3.15 -2.34 21.44
N PHE A 205 -3.31 -1.15 20.85
CA PHE A 205 -4.13 -0.07 21.38
C PHE A 205 -5.21 0.32 20.37
N VAL A 206 -6.41 0.66 20.85
CA VAL A 206 -7.47 1.20 19.98
C VAL A 206 -7.18 2.67 19.74
N GLN A 207 -6.79 3.04 18.52
CA GLN A 207 -6.68 4.45 18.15
C GLN A 207 -8.08 5.00 17.79
N SER A 208 -8.42 6.16 18.34
CA SER A 208 -9.65 6.88 17.98
C SER A 208 -9.52 7.48 16.58
N ILE A 209 -10.12 6.83 15.60
CA ILE A 209 -10.30 7.42 14.26
C ILE A 209 -11.63 8.17 14.21
N ALA A 210 -11.60 9.43 13.75
CA ALA A 210 -12.83 10.16 13.45
C ALA A 210 -13.61 9.37 12.37
N SER A 211 -14.89 9.13 12.62
CA SER A 211 -15.77 8.34 11.74
C SER A 211 -15.94 9.00 10.37
N PHE A 212 -15.61 8.29 9.29
CA PHE A 212 -15.94 8.71 7.91
C PHE A 212 -16.60 7.58 7.10
N LYS A 213 -17.50 7.99 6.21
CA LYS A 213 -18.40 7.17 5.39
C LYS A 213 -17.64 6.54 4.22
N ALA A 214 -17.70 5.22 4.08
CA ALA A 214 -16.98 4.46 3.04
C ALA A 214 -17.44 4.79 1.61
N PRO A 215 -16.52 5.02 0.64
CA PRO A 215 -16.73 4.69 -0.76
C PRO A 215 -16.50 3.18 -0.96
N GLY A 216 -17.35 2.56 -1.77
CA GLY A 216 -17.44 1.11 -1.87
C GLY A 216 -16.19 0.42 -2.40
N ASP A 217 -15.56 -0.38 -1.55
CA ASP A 217 -15.04 -1.71 -1.86
C ASP A 217 -15.05 -2.54 -0.58
N THR A 218 -15.51 -3.79 -0.66
CA THR A 218 -16.02 -4.51 0.52
C THR A 218 -14.97 -5.46 1.12
N ALA A 219 -14.22 -5.00 2.12
CA ALA A 219 -13.50 -5.90 3.03
C ALA A 219 -14.42 -6.28 4.20
N VAL A 220 -14.61 -7.58 4.44
CA VAL A 220 -15.45 -8.11 5.52
C VAL A 220 -14.56 -8.75 6.58
N LEU A 221 -14.59 -8.20 7.80
CA LEU A 221 -13.97 -8.80 8.99
C LEU A 221 -15.05 -9.56 9.76
N THR A 222 -14.85 -10.86 10.00
CA THR A 222 -15.77 -11.68 10.81
C THR A 222 -15.18 -11.96 12.19
N ASN A 223 -15.93 -11.64 13.24
CA ASN A 223 -15.57 -11.93 14.62
C ASN A 223 -15.90 -13.39 14.97
N ALA A 224 -14.93 -14.15 15.51
CA ALA A 224 -15.22 -15.46 16.08
C ALA A 224 -15.83 -15.28 17.48
N GLY A 225 -17.15 -15.20 17.54
CA GLY A 225 -17.96 -15.49 18.74
C GLY A 225 -17.70 -14.64 19.99
N SER A 226 -18.49 -13.58 20.18
CA SER A 226 -19.14 -13.30 21.46
C SER A 226 -20.34 -12.37 21.24
N THR A 227 -21.43 -12.69 21.94
CA THR A 227 -22.74 -12.01 21.91
C THR A 227 -22.65 -10.49 22.01
N PRO A 228 -23.50 -9.71 21.31
CA PRO A 228 -23.46 -8.25 21.39
C PRO A 228 -23.98 -7.79 22.75
N GLN A 229 -23.10 -7.26 23.60
CA GLN A 229 -23.53 -6.37 24.68
C GLN A 229 -23.63 -4.95 24.13
N SER A 230 -24.82 -4.37 24.25
CA SER A 230 -25.09 -2.98 23.93
C SER A 230 -24.31 -2.07 24.88
N LEU A 231 -23.42 -1.24 24.33
CA LEU A 231 -22.92 -0.08 25.06
C LEU A 231 -23.86 1.10 24.75
N ALA A 232 -24.84 1.30 25.63
CA ALA A 232 -25.55 2.56 25.73
C ALA A 232 -24.53 3.66 26.10
N GLN A 233 -24.46 4.70 25.28
CA GLN A 233 -23.68 5.90 25.54
C GLN A 233 -24.22 6.62 26.78
N ALA A 234 -23.35 6.83 27.78
CA ALA A 234 -23.54 7.86 28.79
C ALA A 234 -22.38 8.86 28.66
N VAL A 235 -22.64 9.96 27.96
CA VAL A 235 -21.78 11.15 27.95
C VAL A 235 -22.37 12.13 28.95
N THR A 236 -21.73 12.28 30.11
CA THR A 236 -22.00 13.37 31.04
C THR A 236 -20.94 14.45 30.81
N LEU A 237 -21.36 15.58 30.25
CA LEU A 237 -20.54 16.80 30.15
C LEU A 237 -20.68 17.60 31.44
N SER A 238 -19.61 17.73 32.23
CA SER A 238 -19.54 18.75 33.28
C SER A 238 -18.77 19.97 32.77
N LYS A 239 -19.44 21.12 32.79
CA LYS A 239 -18.92 22.43 32.39
C LYS A 239 -18.08 23.02 33.53
N ALA A 240 -17.01 23.72 33.16
CA ALA A 240 -16.11 24.43 34.07
C ALA A 240 -16.83 25.51 34.91
N GLY A 241 -16.43 25.57 36.17
CA GLY A 241 -16.62 26.65 37.15
C GLY A 241 -15.58 26.46 38.23
#